data_AF-W1V7N5-F1
#
_entry.id   AF-W1V7N5-F1
#
_cell.length_a   1.000
_cell.length_b   1.000
_cell.length_c   1.000
_cell.angle_alpha   90.00
_cell.angle_beta   90.00
_cell.angle_gamma   90.00
#
_symmetry.space_group_name_H-M   'P 1'
#
loop_
_entity.id
_entity.type
_entity.pdbx_description
1 polymer ?
#
loop_
_entity_poly.entity_id
_entity_poly.type
_entity_poly.pdbx_seq_one_letter_code
_entity_poly.pdbx_strand_id
1 'polypeptide(L)' 'SFARIFFRNAINIGLPVVEIGEQVDRIDAGDAIGVDLSKGIVYNLTKNEQYQGTELPQFIQDIAAAGGLVNFAKNRK' A
#
# COMPACT_ATOMS: atom_id res chain seq x y z
N SER A 1 0.97 -8.04 9.75
CA SER A 1 2.26 -7.44 9.34
C SER A 1 2.89 -8.28 8.24
N PHE A 2 3.88 -7.73 7.53
CA PHE A 2 4.59 -8.38 6.45
C PHE A 2 6.04 -8.70 6.83
N ALA A 3 6.56 -9.82 6.34
CA ALA A 3 7.98 -10.13 6.46
C ALA A 3 8.83 -9.14 5.65
N ARG A 4 10.01 -8.79 6.15
CA ARG A 4 10.94 -7.84 5.51
C ARG A 4 11.27 -8.19 4.05
N ILE A 5 11.42 -9.47 3.73
CA ILE A 5 11.70 -9.94 2.37
C ILE A 5 10.49 -9.71 1.45
N PHE A 6 9.27 -9.95 1.94
CA PHE A 6 8.05 -9.69 1.18
C PHE A 6 7.91 -8.20 0.87
N PHE A 7 8.09 -7.34 1.88
CA PHE A 7 8.02 -5.89 1.72
C PHE A 7 8.99 -5.38 0.65
N ARG A 8 10.26 -5.83 0.69
CA ARG A 8 11.26 -5.50 -0.33
C ARG A 8 10.84 -5.96 -1.73
N ASN A 9 10.35 -7.19 -1.86
CA ASN A 9 9.95 -7.74 -3.16
C ASN A 9 8.74 -7.00 -3.74
N ALA A 10 7.76 -6.63 -2.91
CA ALA A 10 6.60 -5.84 -3.32
C ALA A 10 7.05 -4.49 -3.91
N ILE A 11 7.96 -3.77 -3.23
CA ILE A 11 8.51 -2.51 -3.74
C ILE A 11 9.23 -2.70 -5.07
N ASN A 12 10.04 -3.75 -5.20
CA ASN A 12 10.81 -4.01 -6.42
C ASN A 12 9.92 -4.15 -7.66
N ILE A 13 8.75 -4.77 -7.51
CA ILE A 13 7.77 -4.96 -8.58
C ILE A 13 6.73 -3.83 -8.67
N GLY A 14 6.80 -2.82 -7.80
CA GLY A 14 5.86 -1.69 -7.78
C GLY A 14 4.50 -2.03 -7.17
N LEU A 15 4.42 -3.06 -6.33
CA LEU A 15 3.22 -3.41 -5.58
C LEU A 15 3.18 -2.63 -4.25
N PRO A 16 2.25 -1.68 -4.07
CA PRO A 16 2.08 -0.98 -2.80
C PRO A 16 1.52 -1.94 -1.75
N VAL A 17 2.04 -1.84 -0.52
CA VAL A 17 1.56 -2.61 0.63
C VAL A 17 1.35 -1.67 1.81
N VAL A 18 0.22 -1.80 2.49
CA VAL A 18 -0.16 -1.00 3.65
C VAL A 18 -0.51 -1.95 4.79
N GLU A 19 -0.02 -1.65 5.99
CA GLU A 19 -0.37 -2.40 7.20
C GLU A 19 -1.37 -1.58 8.02
N ILE A 20 -2.47 -2.20 8.46
CA ILE A 20 -3.51 -1.57 9.30
C ILE A 20 -3.65 -2.24 10.69
N GLY A 21 -2.69 -3.11 11.04
CA GLY A 21 -2.70 -3.83 12.32
C GLY A 21 -3.92 -4.73 12.50
N GLU A 22 -4.47 -4.75 13.72
CA GLU A 22 -5.63 -5.56 14.13
C GLU A 22 -6.93 -5.11 13.44
N GLN A 23 -6.97 -3.92 12.85
CA GLN A 23 -8.16 -3.40 12.15
C GLN A 23 -8.51 -4.23 10.91
N VAL A 24 -7.58 -5.07 10.43
CA VAL A 24 -7.82 -6.01 9.32
C VAL A 24 -8.94 -7.01 9.62
N ASP A 25 -9.14 -7.37 10.89
CA ASP A 25 -10.19 -8.33 11.30
C ASP A 25 -11.61 -7.77 11.11
N ARG A 26 -11.74 -6.46 10.83
CA ARG A 26 -13.01 -5.80 10.50
C ARG A 26 -13.33 -5.81 9.01
N ILE A 27 -12.42 -6.26 8.16
CA ILE A 27 -12.60 -6.33 6.71
C ILE A 27 -12.99 -7.75 6.33
N ASP A 28 -14.15 -7.89 5.71
CA ASP A 28 -14.64 -9.18 5.24
C ASP A 28 -14.39 -9.38 3.75
N ALA A 29 -14.37 -10.65 3.32
CA ALA A 29 -14.32 -10.98 1.91
C ALA A 29 -15.54 -10.40 1.19
N GLY A 30 -15.28 -9.59 0.15
CA GLY A 30 -16.33 -8.92 -0.62
C GLY A 30 -16.55 -7.45 -0.23
N ASP A 31 -15.92 -6.95 0.84
CA ASP A 31 -15.96 -5.53 1.16
C ASP A 31 -15.27 -4.69 0.07
N ALA A 32 -15.89 -3.57 -0.30
CA ALA A 32 -15.29 -2.58 -1.18
C ALA A 32 -14.31 -1.71 -0.39
N ILE A 33 -13.00 -1.85 -0.69
CA ILE A 33 -11.92 -1.14 0.00
C ILE A 33 -11.31 -0.08 -0.90
N GLY A 34 -11.24 1.16 -0.39
CA GLY A 34 -10.45 2.25 -0.95
C GLY A 34 -9.17 2.46 -0.15
N VAL A 35 -8.09 2.87 -0.80
CA VAL A 35 -6.81 3.13 -0.12
C VAL A 35 -6.23 4.46 -0.61
N ASP A 36 -5.95 5.37 0.32
CA ASP A 36 -5.14 6.56 0.08
C ASP A 36 -3.72 6.28 0.55
N LEU A 37 -2.86 5.89 -0.40
CA LEU A 37 -1.45 5.56 -0.13
C LEU A 37 -0.65 6.76 0.39
N SER A 38 -1.06 7.98 0.03
CA SER A 38 -0.36 9.20 0.43
C SER A 38 -0.55 9.53 1.91
N LYS A 39 -1.74 9.22 2.44
CA LYS A 39 -2.10 9.43 3.85
C LYS A 39 -2.02 8.14 4.68
N GLY A 40 -1.73 7.01 4.04
CA GLY A 40 -1.79 5.69 4.67
C GLY A 40 -3.19 5.32 5.16
N ILE A 41 -4.26 5.87 4.56
CA ILE A 41 -5.63 5.64 5.04
C ILE A 41 -6.30 4.54 4.22
N VAL A 42 -6.94 3.60 4.89
CA VAL A 42 -7.79 2.58 4.27
C VAL A 42 -9.25 2.86 4.61
N TYR A 43 -10.11 2.87 3.60
CA TYR A 43 -11.54 3.11 3.71
C TYR A 43 -12.29 1.82 3.39
N ASN A 44 -13.13 1.35 4.31
CA ASN A 44 -14.13 0.34 4.01
C ASN A 44 -15.42 1.04 3.58
N LEU A 45 -15.66 1.07 2.27
CA LEU A 45 -16.79 1.77 1.67
C LEU A 45 -18.12 1.04 1.92
N THR A 46 -18.07 -0.27 2.20
CA THR A 46 -19.26 -1.08 2.47
C THR A 46 -19.77 -0.85 3.90
N LYS A 47 -18.86 -0.70 4.85
CA LYS A 47 -19.17 -0.53 6.28
C LYS A 47 -19.12 0.93 6.74
N ASN A 48 -18.71 1.85 5.86
CA ASN A 48 -18.47 3.26 6.16
C ASN A 48 -17.46 3.45 7.33
N GLU A 49 -16.37 2.68 7.29
CA GLU A 49 -15.31 2.69 8.29
C GLU A 49 -13.99 3.20 7.70
N GLN A 50 -13.13 3.75 8.55
CA GLN A 50 -11.80 4.21 8.19
C GLN A 50 -10.76 3.64 9.14
N TYR A 51 -9.63 3.24 8.58
CA TYR A 51 -8.50 2.63 9.29
C TYR A 51 -7.23 3.42 8.97
N GLN A 52 -6.44 3.69 10.01
CA GLN A 52 -5.13 4.32 9.82
C GLN A 52 -4.10 3.22 9.66
N GLY A 53 -3.50 3.17 8.47
CA GLY A 53 -2.38 2.30 8.17
C GLY A 53 -1.06 3.05 8.13
N THR A 54 -0.03 2.32 7.71
CA THR A 54 1.31 2.85 7.51
C THR A 54 1.33 3.82 6.33
N GLU A 55 1.78 5.05 6.57
CA GLU A 55 2.07 6.03 5.52
C GLU A 55 3.20 5.50 4.63
N LEU A 56 2.96 5.49 3.32
CA LEU A 56 3.98 5.13 2.36
C LEU A 56 4.83 6.36 2.06
N PRO A 57 6.15 6.34 2.31
CA PRO A 57 7.01 7.46 1.96
C PRO A 57 6.89 7.80 0.47
N GLN A 58 7.01 9.09 0.13
CA GLN A 58 6.82 9.57 -1.25
C GLN A 58 7.65 8.77 -2.28
N PHE A 59 8.89 8.44 -1.97
CA PHE A 59 9.74 7.68 -2.90
C PHE A 59 9.20 6.27 -3.23
N ILE A 60 8.49 5.63 -2.31
CA ILE A 60 7.84 4.33 -2.56
C ILE A 60 6.62 4.51 -3.44
N GLN A 61 5.84 5.58 -3.23
CA GLN A 61 4.72 5.93 -4.09
C GLN A 61 5.20 6.18 -5.53
N ASP A 62 6.32 6.89 -5.70
CA ASP A 62 6.91 7.16 -7.01
C ASP A 62 7.39 5.86 -7.69
N ILE A 63 7.97 4.92 -6.93
CA ILE A 63 8.36 3.60 -7.44
C ILE A 63 7.14 2.81 -7.91
N ALA A 64 6.06 2.80 -7.13
CA ALA A 64 4.83 2.13 -7.50
C ALA A 64 4.19 2.76 -8.75
N ALA A 65 4.15 4.09 -8.83
CA ALA A 65 3.66 4.81 -10.00
C ALA A 65 4.50 4.54 -11.27
N ALA A 66 5.80 4.27 -11.12
CA ALA A 66 6.66 3.86 -12.22
C ALA A 66 6.47 2.38 -12.63
N GLY A 67 5.65 1.60 -11.91
CA GLY A 67 5.49 0.16 -12.15
C GLY A 67 6.70 -0.66 -11.66
N GLY A 68 7.40 -0.18 -10.64
CA GLY A 68 8.50 -0.88 -9.99
C GLY A 68 9.85 -0.20 -10.09
N LEU A 69 10.79 -0.72 -9.29
CA LEU A 69 12.08 -0.07 -9.02
C LEU A 69 12.94 0.08 -10.28
N VAL A 70 12.91 -0.91 -11.17
CA VAL A 70 13.69 -0.90 -12.41
C VAL A 70 13.22 0.24 -13.33
N ASN A 71 11.91 0.44 -13.46
CA ASN A 71 11.36 1.50 -14.30
C ASN A 71 11.60 2.87 -13.68
N PHE A 72 11.44 2.99 -12.37
CA PHE A 72 11.78 4.21 -11.63
C PHE A 72 13.24 4.63 -11.85
N ALA A 73 14.18 3.67 -11.77
CA ALA A 73 15.60 3.93 -12.00
C ALA A 73 15.92 4.34 -13.45
N LYS A 74 15.20 3.79 -14.45
CA LYS A 74 15.34 4.18 -15.86
C LYS A 74 14.87 5.61 -16.12
N ASN A 75 13.78 6.03 -15.49
CA ASN A 75 13.20 7.36 -15.67
C ASN A 75 13.99 8.50 -14.98
N ARG A 76 14.96 8.15 -14.13
CA ARG A 76 15.85 9.10 -13.44
C ARG A 76 17.20 9.32 -14.16
N LYS A 77 17.41 8.71 -15.33
CA LYS A 77 18.62 8.91 -16.15
C LYS A 77 18.51 10.13 -17.05
#